data_AF-A0A5C7P495-F1
#
_entry.id   AF-A0A5C7P495-F1
#
_cell.length_a   1.000
_cell.length_b   1.000
_cell.length_c   1.000
_cell.angle_alpha   90.00
_cell.angle_beta   90.00
_cell.angle_gamma   90.00
#
_symmetry.space_group_name_H-M   'P 1'
#
loop_
_entity.id
_entity.type
_entity.pdbx_description
1 polymer ?
#
loop_
_entity_poly.entity_id
_entity_poly.type
_entity_poly.pdbx_seq_one_letter_code
_entity_poly.pdbx_strand_id
1 'polypeptide(L)'
;MEQANTSGASSSVVTPLPKTTTADDLLAMYDAEVSDEAKEVDGEAAKQAKIAEELPKKIAANNIAKKLEAKSEDSGAELEEPKGDLPEGEKGEAEDEAEEDIKAYKAKFEDEEFEVPEDAVIPAELNGKTINVKVKDAVQALVNQEKWNRELDRRLSVVSDREKRFGKERDDIQNRLKQVVELAQQGDHVMGIRVLAEMAGKDPVEYEKEVLGTLDKLMNVYSTMTEDQKAAYFASRKAEYLEKKLKERDSEVQFSASKEQLRAEVDSLRKEHKLSEEEFMGYYKELIQLGFTPQEATPNAVVEHHYLSKHVQKVGQAISKVNKALAQNSDFVNDLIAETKSNRDYTVEDIEKIIRDVLSIDSKSIENLNRKVQKAQVHGGPRAQSGQASSEKKQAEVREDDELYEHFFGKAKVSARR
;
A
#
# COMPACT_ATOMS: atom_id res chain seq x y z
N MET A 1 -19.52 36.38 -78.40
CA MET A 1 -20.74 35.61 -78.64
C MET A 1 -20.77 34.49 -77.63
N GLU A 2 -21.88 34.42 -76.88
CA GLU A 2 -22.39 33.30 -76.05
C GLU A 2 -21.48 32.77 -74.93
N GLN A 3 -21.69 33.21 -73.69
CA GLN A 3 -22.65 32.67 -72.70
C GLN A 3 -22.33 31.23 -72.25
N ALA A 4 -21.87 31.09 -70.99
CA ALA A 4 -22.48 30.17 -70.04
C ALA A 4 -22.05 30.55 -68.61
N ASN A 5 -23.05 30.96 -67.85
CA ASN A 5 -23.04 31.26 -66.43
C ASN A 5 -23.68 30.04 -65.76
N THR A 6 -22.99 29.32 -64.87
CA THR A 6 -23.63 28.33 -64.01
C THR A 6 -23.08 28.42 -62.58
N SER A 7 -23.99 28.89 -61.73
CA SER A 7 -23.95 28.83 -60.28
C SER A 7 -24.06 27.40 -59.75
N GLY A 8 -23.51 27.19 -58.56
CA GLY A 8 -24.18 26.43 -57.51
C GLY A 8 -23.77 24.96 -57.35
N ALA A 9 -23.05 24.68 -56.27
CA ALA A 9 -23.44 23.71 -55.24
C ALA A 9 -22.29 23.54 -54.23
N SER A 10 -22.29 24.37 -53.18
CA SER A 10 -21.55 24.05 -51.95
C SER A 10 -22.26 22.86 -51.28
N SER A 11 -21.79 21.64 -51.55
CA SER A 11 -22.16 20.45 -50.78
C SER A 11 -21.43 20.49 -49.44
N SER A 12 -22.13 20.89 -48.38
CA SER A 12 -21.69 20.64 -47.03
C SER A 12 -21.65 19.13 -46.79
N VAL A 13 -20.46 18.55 -46.93
CA VAL A 13 -20.16 17.19 -46.46
C VAL A 13 -20.32 17.21 -44.95
N VAL A 14 -21.48 16.76 -44.47
CA VAL A 14 -21.67 16.40 -43.07
C VAL A 14 -20.85 15.14 -42.85
N THR A 15 -19.60 15.31 -42.43
CA THR A 15 -18.80 14.24 -41.85
C THR A 15 -19.57 13.71 -40.63
N PRO A 16 -19.98 12.42 -40.62
CA PRO A 16 -20.57 11.84 -39.43
C PRO A 16 -19.54 11.91 -38.31
N LEU A 17 -19.91 12.51 -37.17
CA LEU A 17 -19.05 12.52 -36.00
C LEU A 17 -18.64 11.08 -35.65
N PRO A 18 -17.36 10.82 -35.39
CA PRO A 18 -16.91 9.52 -34.92
C PRO A 18 -17.68 9.21 -33.63
N LYS A 19 -18.39 8.07 -33.61
CA LYS A 19 -18.97 7.54 -32.38
C LYS A 19 -17.83 7.39 -31.39
N THR A 20 -17.88 8.14 -30.30
CA THR A 20 -16.90 8.02 -29.22
C THR A 20 -17.11 6.66 -28.57
N THR A 21 -16.20 5.73 -28.86
CA THR A 21 -16.09 4.46 -28.17
C THR A 21 -15.91 4.77 -26.68
N THR A 22 -16.91 4.48 -25.86
CA THR A 22 -16.82 4.65 -24.41
C THR A 22 -15.84 3.61 -23.86
N ALA A 23 -15.27 3.88 -22.67
CA ALA A 23 -14.34 2.95 -22.03
C ALA A 23 -14.95 1.54 -21.85
N ASP A 24 -16.27 1.45 -21.65
CA ASP A 24 -17.01 0.19 -21.57
C ASP A 24 -17.08 -0.57 -22.91
N ASP A 25 -17.16 0.12 -24.05
CA ASP A 25 -17.12 -0.51 -25.38
C ASP A 25 -15.71 -1.06 -25.69
N LEU A 26 -14.65 -0.38 -25.22
CA LEU A 26 -13.28 -0.88 -25.37
C LEU A 26 -13.01 -2.09 -24.48
N LEU A 27 -13.59 -2.14 -23.27
CA LEU A 27 -13.48 -3.29 -22.38
C LEU A 27 -14.22 -4.50 -22.95
N ALA A 28 -15.43 -4.30 -23.47
CA ALA A 28 -16.22 -5.36 -24.10
C ALA A 28 -15.57 -5.91 -25.38
N MET A 29 -14.86 -5.07 -26.15
CA MET A 29 -14.08 -5.53 -27.30
C MET A 29 -12.85 -6.35 -26.87
N TYR A 30 -12.17 -5.95 -25.78
CA TYR A 30 -11.03 -6.70 -25.27
C TYR A 30 -11.44 -8.07 -24.71
N ASP A 31 -12.56 -8.14 -23.99
CA ASP A 31 -13.08 -9.41 -23.46
C ASP A 31 -13.55 -10.36 -24.57
N ALA A 32 -14.10 -9.82 -25.66
CA ALA A 32 -14.51 -10.61 -26.82
C ALA A 32 -13.30 -11.17 -27.60
N GLU A 33 -12.27 -10.36 -27.86
CA GLU A 33 -11.05 -10.81 -28.55
C GLU A 33 -10.27 -11.84 -27.72
N VAL A 34 -10.18 -11.65 -26.40
CA VAL A 34 -9.51 -12.60 -25.50
C VAL A 34 -10.28 -13.93 -25.39
N SER A 35 -11.61 -13.89 -25.41
CA SER A 35 -12.45 -15.10 -25.42
C SER A 35 -12.29 -15.92 -26.71
N ASP A 36 -12.18 -15.25 -27.86
CA ASP A 36 -12.07 -15.94 -29.14
C ASP A 36 -10.65 -16.49 -29.40
N GLU A 37 -9.60 -15.79 -28.95
CA GLU A 37 -8.23 -16.34 -28.92
C GLU A 37 -8.10 -17.54 -27.98
N ALA A 38 -8.77 -17.53 -26.82
CA ALA A 38 -8.74 -18.66 -25.89
C ALA A 38 -9.38 -19.93 -26.48
N LYS A 39 -10.46 -19.79 -27.26
CA LYS A 39 -11.13 -20.93 -27.93
C LYS A 39 -10.31 -21.54 -29.06
N GLU A 40 -9.52 -20.75 -29.79
CA GLU A 40 -8.61 -21.29 -30.81
C GLU A 40 -7.42 -22.04 -30.20
N VAL A 41 -6.86 -21.53 -29.10
CA VAL A 41 -5.72 -22.16 -28.40
C VAL A 41 -6.13 -23.50 -27.75
N ASP A 42 -7.33 -23.58 -27.16
CA ASP A 42 -7.86 -24.85 -26.63
C ASP A 42 -8.12 -25.90 -27.72
N GLY A 43 -8.52 -25.45 -28.92
CA GLY A 43 -8.73 -26.32 -30.08
C GLY A 43 -7.44 -26.94 -30.65
N GLU A 44 -6.33 -26.20 -30.63
CA GLU A 44 -5.01 -26.70 -31.06
C GLU A 44 -4.31 -27.52 -29.97
N ALA A 45 -4.42 -27.12 -28.70
CA ALA A 45 -3.87 -27.87 -27.57
C ALA A 45 -4.53 -29.26 -27.45
N ALA A 46 -5.86 -29.36 -27.64
CA ALA A 46 -6.57 -30.62 -27.63
C ALA A 46 -6.19 -31.56 -28.80
N LYS A 47 -5.78 -31.01 -29.96
CA LYS A 47 -5.28 -31.79 -31.10
C LYS A 47 -3.85 -32.28 -30.89
N GLN A 48 -2.99 -31.47 -30.26
CA GLN A 48 -1.60 -31.87 -29.95
C GLN A 48 -1.54 -32.85 -28.77
N ALA A 49 -2.42 -32.74 -27.77
CA ALA A 49 -2.52 -33.69 -26.67
C ALA A 49 -2.93 -35.10 -27.14
N LYS A 50 -3.83 -35.21 -28.13
CA LYS A 50 -4.21 -36.51 -28.72
C LYS A 50 -3.06 -37.19 -29.49
N ILE A 51 -2.15 -36.41 -30.08
CA ILE A 51 -0.96 -36.95 -30.77
C ILE A 51 0.11 -37.38 -29.74
N ALA A 52 0.19 -36.69 -28.60
CA ALA A 52 1.11 -37.02 -27.51
C ALA A 52 0.66 -38.23 -26.66
N GLU A 53 -0.63 -38.60 -26.66
CA GLU A 53 -1.16 -39.72 -25.89
C GLU A 53 -0.96 -41.09 -26.58
N GLU A 54 -0.81 -41.15 -27.91
CA GLU A 54 -0.62 -42.41 -28.65
C GLU A 54 0.84 -42.92 -28.67
N LEU A 55 1.84 -42.08 -28.37
CA LEU A 55 3.26 -42.42 -28.49
C LEU A 55 3.98 -42.99 -27.23
N PRO A 56 3.58 -42.75 -25.96
CA PRO A 56 4.42 -43.11 -24.81
C PRO A 56 4.03 -44.42 -24.11
N LYS A 57 3.19 -45.29 -24.69
CA LYS A 57 2.93 -46.63 -24.11
C LYS A 57 4.08 -47.64 -24.30
N LYS A 58 5.14 -47.29 -25.05
CA LYS A 58 6.28 -48.20 -25.32
C LYS A 58 7.61 -47.86 -24.61
N ILE A 59 7.71 -46.73 -23.87
CA ILE A 59 8.99 -46.28 -23.29
C ILE A 59 9.00 -46.31 -21.75
N ALA A 60 7.84 -46.39 -21.09
CA ALA A 60 7.72 -46.32 -19.63
C ALA A 60 8.22 -47.57 -18.85
N ALA A 61 8.72 -48.61 -19.52
CA ALA A 61 9.14 -49.85 -18.85
C ALA A 61 10.61 -49.87 -18.35
N ASN A 62 11.44 -48.86 -18.67
CA ASN A 62 12.90 -48.99 -18.49
C ASN A 62 13.57 -48.06 -17.46
N ASN A 63 12.85 -47.15 -16.80
CA ASN A 63 13.46 -46.14 -15.92
C ASN A 63 13.17 -46.29 -14.41
N ILE A 64 12.43 -47.32 -13.99
CA ILE A 64 12.13 -47.56 -12.56
C ILE A 64 13.24 -48.38 -11.87
N ALA A 65 14.15 -49.02 -12.62
CA ALA A 65 15.18 -49.91 -12.06
C ALA A 65 16.45 -49.21 -11.54
N LYS A 66 16.61 -47.88 -11.67
CA LYS A 66 17.89 -47.19 -11.43
C LYS A 66 17.92 -46.21 -10.25
N LYS A 67 16.88 -46.16 -9.41
CA LYS A 67 16.74 -45.16 -8.34
C LYS A 67 16.64 -45.73 -6.92
N LEU A 68 17.16 -46.94 -6.70
CA LEU A 68 17.10 -47.64 -5.40
C LEU A 68 18.46 -47.89 -4.72
N GLU A 69 19.57 -47.37 -5.23
CA GLU A 69 20.89 -47.51 -4.57
C GLU A 69 21.59 -46.15 -4.50
N ALA A 70 21.44 -45.46 -3.37
CA ALA A 70 22.45 -44.61 -2.73
C ALA A 70 21.79 -43.66 -1.72
N LYS A 71 21.68 -44.11 -0.48
CA LYS A 71 21.43 -43.29 0.71
C LYS A 71 22.27 -43.85 1.85
N SER A 72 23.16 -43.02 2.41
CA SER A 72 23.59 -43.04 3.83
C SER A 72 24.68 -41.97 4.01
N GLU A 73 24.41 -40.90 4.77
CA GLU A 73 24.90 -40.66 6.16
C GLU A 73 26.11 -39.68 6.09
N ASP A 74 26.35 -38.70 6.97
CA ASP A 74 26.02 -38.51 8.39
C ASP A 74 26.30 -37.03 8.83
N SER A 75 25.74 -36.66 10.00
CA SER A 75 26.11 -35.68 11.08
C SER A 75 26.96 -34.41 10.81
N GLY A 76 26.86 -33.29 11.55
CA GLY A 76 26.14 -32.90 12.78
C GLY A 76 26.76 -31.60 13.37
N ALA A 77 25.97 -30.85 14.17
CA ALA A 77 26.31 -29.78 15.17
C ALA A 77 27.20 -28.59 14.71
N GLU A 78 27.22 -27.37 15.27
CA GLU A 78 27.02 -26.86 16.64
C GLU A 78 26.86 -25.31 16.63
N LEU A 79 26.40 -24.74 17.75
CA LEU A 79 26.12 -23.33 18.06
C LEU A 79 27.35 -22.39 18.06
N GLU A 80 27.12 -21.07 17.89
CA GLU A 80 27.67 -20.02 18.78
C GLU A 80 27.00 -18.63 18.57
N GLU A 81 26.61 -18.00 19.69
CA GLU A 81 26.19 -16.59 19.81
C GLU A 81 27.40 -15.65 19.92
N PRO A 82 27.23 -14.32 19.71
CA PRO A 82 27.78 -13.42 20.71
C PRO A 82 26.88 -12.25 21.12
N LYS A 83 27.04 -11.89 22.41
CA LYS A 83 26.54 -10.73 23.14
C LYS A 83 27.39 -9.47 22.91
N GLY A 84 26.79 -8.32 23.24
CA GLY A 84 27.44 -7.08 23.71
C GLY A 84 27.05 -5.86 22.87
N ASP A 85 26.89 -4.65 23.38
CA ASP A 85 26.80 -4.10 24.73
C ASP A 85 26.25 -2.66 24.56
N LEU A 86 25.46 -2.19 25.52
CA LEU A 86 24.97 -0.81 25.61
C LEU A 86 26.09 0.15 26.08
N PRO A 87 25.95 1.45 25.81
CA PRO A 87 26.16 2.39 26.92
C PRO A 87 25.02 3.40 27.08
N GLU A 88 24.77 3.66 28.35
CA GLU A 88 23.81 4.55 29.00
C GLU A 88 24.52 5.86 29.43
N GLY A 89 23.78 6.97 29.56
CA GLY A 89 24.19 8.23 30.22
C GLY A 89 23.42 9.43 29.65
N GLU A 90 22.37 9.94 30.32
CA GLU A 90 22.35 11.04 31.33
C GLU A 90 22.92 12.37 30.77
N LYS A 91 22.38 13.60 30.90
CA LYS A 91 21.41 14.39 31.70
C LYS A 91 21.14 15.67 30.84
N GLY A 92 20.09 16.49 30.90
CA GLY A 92 19.23 16.93 32.01
C GLY A 92 19.71 18.27 32.58
N GLU A 93 19.21 19.42 32.06
CA GLU A 93 19.20 20.79 32.67
C GLU A 93 18.37 21.71 31.71
N ALA A 94 17.10 22.06 31.98
CA ALA A 94 16.55 23.06 32.92
C ALA A 94 17.03 24.49 32.61
N GLU A 95 16.28 25.26 31.81
CA GLU A 95 15.31 26.30 32.23
C GLU A 95 15.97 27.55 32.83
N ASP A 96 16.17 28.56 31.98
CA ASP A 96 16.27 29.96 32.37
C ASP A 96 15.09 30.72 31.71
N GLU A 97 14.10 31.10 32.51
CA GLU A 97 13.06 32.06 32.16
C GLU A 97 13.70 33.45 32.02
N ALA A 98 13.98 33.83 30.77
CA ALA A 98 14.26 35.22 30.42
C ALA A 98 12.93 35.92 30.08
N GLU A 99 12.66 37.03 30.76
CA GLU A 99 11.58 37.97 30.45
C GLU A 99 11.54 38.23 28.94
N GLU A 100 10.42 37.92 28.28
CA GLU A 100 10.23 38.10 26.85
C GLU A 100 10.24 39.59 26.51
N ASP A 101 11.41 40.09 26.10
CA ASP A 101 11.50 41.25 25.20
C ASP A 101 10.57 40.96 24.01
N ILE A 102 9.47 41.71 23.90
CA ILE A 102 8.50 41.58 22.82
C ILE A 102 9.22 41.87 21.51
N LYS A 103 9.62 40.82 20.80
CA LYS A 103 10.29 40.92 19.50
C LYS A 103 9.31 41.47 18.49
N ALA A 104 9.35 42.78 18.27
CA ALA A 104 8.57 43.40 17.22
C ALA A 104 9.09 42.95 15.84
N TYR A 105 8.18 42.47 14.98
CA TYR A 105 8.52 42.19 13.59
C TYR A 105 8.46 43.48 12.78
N LYS A 106 9.55 43.81 12.08
CA LYS A 106 9.57 44.91 11.12
C LYS A 106 8.90 44.47 9.84
N ALA A 107 7.69 44.96 9.59
CA ALA A 107 6.99 44.77 8.34
C ALA A 107 7.20 46.01 7.45
N LYS A 108 7.54 45.81 6.18
CA LYS A 108 7.66 46.89 5.20
C LYS A 108 6.40 46.90 4.34
N PHE A 109 5.64 47.98 4.37
CA PHE A 109 4.47 48.17 3.51
C PHE A 109 4.69 49.42 2.67
N GLU A 110 4.64 49.23 1.34
CA GLU A 110 4.99 50.24 0.32
C GLU A 110 6.44 50.74 0.45
N ASP A 111 6.74 51.65 1.38
CA ASP A 111 8.10 52.13 1.69
C ASP A 111 8.33 52.48 3.18
N GLU A 112 7.33 52.29 4.04
CA GLU A 112 7.42 52.58 5.48
C GLU A 112 7.64 51.29 6.29
N GLU A 113 8.55 51.35 7.26
CA GLU A 113 8.81 50.27 8.22
C GLU A 113 7.87 50.42 9.41
N PHE A 114 7.00 49.43 9.62
CA PHE A 114 6.10 49.37 10.77
C PHE A 114 6.52 48.25 11.71
N GLU A 115 6.56 48.55 13.01
CA GLU A 115 6.77 47.55 14.05
C GLU A 115 5.42 46.95 14.45
N VAL A 116 5.18 45.70 14.06
CA VAL A 116 3.96 44.98 14.40
C VAL A 116 4.23 44.11 15.63
N PRO A 117 3.47 44.28 16.73
CA PRO A 117 3.63 43.44 17.92
C PRO A 117 3.21 41.98 17.62
N GLU A 118 3.90 41.00 18.21
CA GLU A 118 3.71 39.56 17.91
C GLU A 118 2.26 39.07 18.12
N ASP A 119 1.55 39.68 19.06
CA ASP A 119 0.16 39.34 19.42
C ASP A 119 -0.90 40.05 18.60
N ALA A 120 -0.52 40.85 17.59
CA ALA A 120 -1.48 41.50 16.71
C ALA A 120 -2.37 40.44 16.02
N VAL A 121 -3.68 40.70 16.01
CA VAL A 121 -4.67 39.82 15.41
C VAL A 121 -5.05 40.38 14.06
N ILE A 122 -4.77 39.65 12.99
CA ILE A 122 -5.11 40.02 11.63
C ILE A 122 -6.31 39.17 11.19
N PRO A 123 -7.43 39.78 10.75
CA PRO A 123 -8.52 39.04 10.14
C PRO A 123 -8.07 38.51 8.77
N ALA A 124 -7.99 37.20 8.62
CA ALA A 124 -7.65 36.53 7.35
C ALA A 124 -8.85 35.70 6.86
N GLU A 125 -9.14 35.77 5.56
CA GLU A 125 -10.16 34.91 4.95
C GLU A 125 -9.54 33.57 4.54
N LEU A 126 -9.88 32.50 5.26
CA LEU A 126 -9.54 31.13 4.90
C LEU A 126 -10.85 30.42 4.50
N ASN A 127 -10.93 29.97 3.25
CA ASN A 127 -12.09 29.27 2.70
C ASN A 127 -13.42 30.06 2.81
N GLY A 128 -13.38 31.37 2.60
CA GLY A 128 -14.56 32.24 2.62
C GLY A 128 -15.12 32.53 4.01
N LYS A 129 -14.40 32.19 5.09
CA LYS A 129 -14.70 32.60 6.46
C LYS A 129 -13.57 33.47 6.99
N THR A 130 -13.90 34.62 7.57
CA THR A 130 -12.96 35.48 8.28
C THR A 130 -12.58 34.85 9.61
N ILE A 131 -11.33 34.44 9.73
CA ILE A 131 -10.73 33.90 10.95
C ILE A 131 -9.71 34.91 11.44
N ASN A 132 -9.77 35.23 12.73
CA ASN A 132 -8.82 36.11 13.40
C ASN A 132 -7.58 35.30 13.76
N VAL A 133 -6.47 35.52 13.05
CA VAL A 133 -5.20 34.79 13.24
C VAL A 133 -4.18 35.73 13.87
N LYS A 134 -3.45 35.25 14.89
CA LYS A 134 -2.31 36.00 15.46
C LYS A 134 -1.14 36.02 14.48
N VAL A 135 -0.41 37.14 14.41
CA VAL A 135 0.75 37.27 13.51
C VAL A 135 1.80 36.17 13.78
N LYS A 136 2.08 35.86 15.05
CA LYS A 136 2.99 34.77 15.43
C LYS A 136 2.60 33.42 14.81
N ASP A 137 1.33 33.04 14.92
CA ASP A 137 0.83 31.77 14.38
C ASP A 137 0.85 31.76 12.85
N ALA A 138 0.54 32.89 12.22
CA ALA A 138 0.58 33.03 10.76
C ALA A 138 2.01 32.90 10.21
N VAL A 139 2.99 33.55 10.86
CA VAL A 139 4.41 33.42 10.50
C VAL A 139 4.89 31.99 10.71
N GLN A 140 4.53 31.36 11.83
CA GLN A 140 4.90 29.97 12.10
C GLN A 140 4.26 28.99 11.11
N ALA A 141 3.00 29.20 10.73
CA ALA A 141 2.31 28.42 9.70
C ALA A 141 2.99 28.56 8.33
N LEU A 142 3.39 29.77 7.93
CA LEU A 142 4.15 29.99 6.69
C LEU A 142 5.51 29.31 6.72
N VAL A 143 6.25 29.42 7.82
CA VAL A 143 7.54 28.72 7.99
C VAL A 143 7.35 27.21 7.93
N ASN A 144 6.30 26.67 8.56
CA ASN A 144 5.99 25.24 8.53
C ASN A 144 5.56 24.79 7.13
N GLN A 145 4.78 25.60 6.41
CA GLN A 145 4.40 25.32 5.03
C GLN A 145 5.62 25.33 4.10
N GLU A 146 6.53 26.28 4.28
CA GLU A 146 7.77 26.33 3.51
C GLU A 146 8.66 25.12 3.81
N LYS A 147 8.80 24.74 5.09
CA LYS A 147 9.50 23.50 5.49
C LYS A 147 8.87 22.26 4.86
N TRP A 148 7.54 22.16 4.87
CA TRP A 148 6.81 21.06 4.26
C TRP A 148 7.00 21.02 2.74
N ASN A 149 6.94 22.16 2.05
CA ASN A 149 7.21 22.26 0.61
C ASN A 149 8.65 21.82 0.28
N ARG A 150 9.63 22.29 1.05
CA ARG A 150 11.05 21.88 0.87
C ARG A 150 11.25 20.39 1.08
N GLU A 151 10.58 19.80 2.08
CA GLU A 151 10.64 18.37 2.34
C GLU A 151 9.92 17.57 1.24
N LEU A 152 8.79 18.04 0.75
CA LEU A 152 8.10 17.45 -0.39
C LEU A 152 8.97 17.48 -1.65
N ASP A 153 9.61 18.62 -1.95
CA ASP A 153 10.54 18.76 -3.07
C ASP A 153 11.72 17.78 -2.94
N ARG A 154 12.23 17.60 -1.71
CA ARG A 154 13.28 16.62 -1.42
C ARG A 154 12.79 15.19 -1.69
N ARG A 155 11.61 14.81 -1.21
CA ARG A 155 11.02 13.48 -1.44
C ARG A 155 10.77 13.22 -2.93
N LEU A 156 10.21 14.20 -3.64
CA LEU A 156 10.00 14.13 -5.08
C LEU A 156 11.33 14.00 -5.83
N SER A 157 12.37 14.71 -5.42
CA SER A 157 13.72 14.57 -6.00
C SER A 157 14.26 13.16 -5.79
N VAL A 158 14.11 12.57 -4.59
CA VAL A 158 14.57 11.19 -4.30
C VAL A 158 13.82 10.17 -5.15
N VAL A 159 12.50 10.29 -5.28
CA VAL A 159 11.70 9.42 -6.15
C VAL A 159 12.12 9.57 -7.62
N SER A 160 12.27 10.80 -8.10
CA SER A 160 12.71 11.07 -9.48
C SER A 160 14.11 10.50 -9.75
N ASP A 161 15.05 10.64 -8.81
CA ASP A 161 16.39 10.08 -8.96
C ASP A 161 16.38 8.55 -8.92
N ARG A 162 15.52 7.94 -8.09
CA ARG A 162 15.31 6.49 -8.06
C ARG A 162 14.74 5.98 -9.38
N GLU A 163 13.73 6.65 -9.93
CA GLU A 163 13.16 6.32 -11.25
C GLU A 163 14.19 6.45 -12.36
N LYS A 164 15.01 7.51 -12.35
CA LYS A 164 16.10 7.69 -13.33
C LYS A 164 17.15 6.58 -13.22
N ARG A 165 17.54 6.18 -12.00
CA ARG A 165 18.48 5.07 -11.79
C ARG A 165 17.90 3.76 -12.30
N PHE A 166 16.66 3.45 -11.94
CA PHE A 166 15.98 2.25 -12.40
C PHE A 166 15.80 2.23 -13.93
N GLY A 167 15.48 3.39 -14.53
CA GLY A 167 15.41 3.54 -15.99
C GLY A 167 16.75 3.24 -16.66
N LYS A 168 17.86 3.79 -16.13
CA LYS A 168 19.21 3.49 -16.62
C LYS A 168 19.58 2.02 -16.46
N GLU A 169 19.32 1.42 -15.31
CA GLU A 169 19.57 -0.02 -15.08
C GLU A 169 18.77 -0.89 -16.05
N ARG A 170 17.51 -0.55 -16.30
CA ARG A 170 16.67 -1.24 -17.29
C ARG A 170 17.24 -1.11 -18.69
N ASP A 171 17.65 0.10 -19.08
CA ASP A 171 18.21 0.35 -20.41
C ASP A 171 19.56 -0.37 -20.58
N ASP A 172 20.41 -0.39 -19.55
CA ASP A 172 21.67 -1.13 -19.52
C ASP A 172 21.44 -2.64 -19.67
N ILE A 173 20.48 -3.21 -18.94
CA ILE A 173 20.08 -4.61 -19.07
C ILE A 173 19.56 -4.90 -20.49
N GLN A 174 18.70 -4.04 -21.02
CA GLN A 174 18.18 -4.20 -22.39
C GLN A 174 19.29 -4.11 -23.44
N ASN A 175 20.25 -3.21 -23.27
CA ASN A 175 21.38 -3.06 -24.18
C ASN A 175 22.30 -4.28 -24.12
N ARG A 176 22.60 -4.82 -22.93
CA ARG A 176 23.36 -6.06 -22.79
C ARG A 176 22.62 -7.26 -23.39
N LEU A 177 21.30 -7.36 -23.21
CA LEU A 177 20.50 -8.41 -23.86
C LEU A 177 20.52 -8.29 -25.38
N LYS A 178 20.40 -7.07 -25.93
CA LYS A 178 20.57 -6.84 -27.37
C LYS A 178 21.94 -7.28 -27.85
N GLN A 179 23.00 -6.96 -27.11
CA GLN A 179 24.36 -7.41 -27.41
C GLN A 179 24.48 -8.94 -27.43
N VAL A 180 23.86 -9.64 -26.47
CA VAL A 180 23.82 -11.12 -26.46
C VAL A 180 23.11 -11.65 -27.71
N VAL A 181 21.99 -11.04 -28.11
CA VAL A 181 21.25 -11.43 -29.32
C VAL A 181 22.07 -11.18 -30.58
N GLU A 182 22.74 -10.03 -30.69
CA GLU A 182 23.62 -9.69 -31.81
C GLU A 182 24.80 -10.66 -31.93
N LEU A 183 25.48 -10.96 -30.82
CA LEU A 183 26.57 -11.94 -30.78
C LEU A 183 26.09 -13.33 -31.18
N ALA A 184 24.89 -13.73 -30.73
CA ALA A 184 24.30 -15.00 -31.12
C ALA A 184 23.95 -15.05 -32.62
N GLN A 185 23.47 -13.95 -33.22
CA GLN A 185 23.21 -13.87 -34.66
C GLN A 185 24.50 -13.92 -35.50
N GLN A 186 25.60 -13.39 -34.96
CA GLN A 186 26.93 -13.46 -35.57
C GLN A 186 27.60 -14.84 -35.43
N GLY A 187 27.01 -15.75 -34.64
CA GLY A 187 27.54 -17.08 -34.37
C GLY A 187 28.55 -17.13 -33.22
N ASP A 188 28.82 -16.01 -32.54
CA ASP A 188 29.68 -15.96 -31.36
C ASP A 188 28.88 -16.20 -30.08
N HIS A 189 28.38 -17.43 -29.94
CA HIS A 189 27.59 -17.84 -28.79
C HIS A 189 28.39 -17.84 -27.49
N VAL A 190 29.71 -18.07 -27.57
CA VAL A 190 30.59 -18.12 -26.39
C VAL A 190 30.71 -16.73 -25.77
N MET A 191 30.92 -15.70 -26.57
CA MET A 191 30.95 -14.33 -26.06
C MET A 191 29.57 -13.92 -25.51
N GLY A 192 28.48 -14.34 -26.15
CA GLY A 192 27.13 -14.12 -25.62
C GLY A 192 26.92 -14.73 -24.22
N ILE A 193 27.41 -15.96 -23.99
CA ILE A 193 27.36 -16.62 -22.68
C ILE A 193 28.17 -15.84 -21.62
N ARG A 194 29.33 -15.28 -21.98
CA ARG A 194 30.12 -14.45 -21.07
C ARG A 194 29.40 -13.17 -20.67
N VAL A 195 28.74 -12.49 -21.62
CA VAL A 195 27.93 -11.30 -21.32
C VAL A 195 26.77 -11.65 -20.39
N LEU A 196 26.12 -12.82 -20.58
CA LEU A 196 25.09 -13.31 -19.65
C LEU A 196 25.66 -13.61 -18.25
N ALA A 197 26.87 -14.16 -18.16
CA ALA A 197 27.54 -14.40 -16.89
C ALA A 197 27.82 -13.10 -16.13
N GLU A 198 28.32 -12.07 -16.83
CA GLU A 198 28.54 -10.74 -16.27
C GLU A 198 27.24 -10.12 -15.77
N MET A 199 26.13 -10.26 -16.51
CA MET A 199 24.81 -9.81 -16.08
C MET A 199 24.31 -10.55 -14.83
N ALA A 200 24.66 -11.83 -14.69
CA ALA A 200 24.31 -12.65 -13.54
C ALA A 200 25.27 -12.45 -12.34
N GLY A 201 26.34 -11.65 -12.50
CA GLY A 201 27.37 -11.46 -11.46
C GLY A 201 28.20 -12.72 -11.18
N LYS A 202 28.28 -13.64 -12.14
CA LYS A 202 29.09 -14.88 -12.05
C LYS A 202 30.42 -14.71 -12.78
N ASP A 203 31.41 -15.52 -12.43
CA ASP A 203 32.65 -15.58 -13.19
C ASP A 203 32.37 -16.06 -14.63
N PRO A 204 32.74 -15.30 -15.68
CA PRO A 204 32.42 -15.65 -17.05
C PRO A 204 32.98 -17.00 -17.50
N VAL A 205 34.16 -17.39 -17.01
CA VAL A 205 34.83 -18.63 -17.42
C VAL A 205 34.21 -19.84 -16.74
N GLU A 206 33.88 -19.74 -15.45
CA GLU A 206 33.17 -20.78 -14.73
C GLU A 206 31.77 -21.02 -15.32
N TYR A 207 31.03 -19.94 -15.58
CA TYR A 207 29.70 -20.04 -16.17
C TYR A 207 29.75 -20.59 -17.61
N GLU A 208 30.73 -20.15 -18.41
CA GLU A 208 30.98 -20.72 -19.75
C GLU A 208 31.23 -22.23 -19.67
N LYS A 209 32.10 -22.69 -18.76
CA LYS A 209 32.41 -24.11 -18.58
C LYS A 209 31.17 -24.91 -18.16
N GLU A 210 30.34 -24.37 -17.27
CA GLU A 210 29.08 -25.00 -16.85
C GLU A 210 28.12 -25.14 -18.03
N VAL A 211 27.88 -24.06 -18.76
CA VAL A 211 26.96 -24.03 -19.92
C VAL A 211 27.46 -24.96 -21.01
N LEU A 212 28.74 -24.90 -21.39
CA LEU A 212 29.32 -25.80 -22.39
C LEU A 212 29.27 -27.27 -21.94
N GLY A 213 29.47 -27.55 -20.66
CA GLY A 213 29.35 -28.90 -20.11
C GLY A 213 27.92 -29.45 -20.18
N THR A 214 26.90 -28.59 -20.01
CA THR A 214 25.50 -28.98 -20.21
C THR A 214 25.14 -29.14 -21.69
N LEU A 215 25.67 -28.28 -22.56
CA LEU A 215 25.49 -28.36 -24.00
C LEU A 215 26.13 -29.61 -24.59
N ASP A 216 27.33 -30.01 -24.12
CA ASP A 216 27.99 -31.24 -24.56
C ASP A 216 27.16 -32.49 -24.21
N LYS A 217 26.63 -32.56 -22.98
CA LYS A 217 25.69 -33.62 -22.59
C LYS A 217 24.44 -33.65 -23.47
N LEU A 218 23.88 -32.47 -23.78
CA LEU A 218 22.72 -32.34 -24.65
C LEU A 218 23.06 -32.76 -26.09
N MET A 219 24.22 -32.37 -26.61
CA MET A 219 24.69 -32.68 -27.95
C MET A 219 24.94 -34.18 -28.11
N ASN A 220 25.52 -34.84 -27.10
CA ASN A 220 25.70 -36.28 -27.07
C ASN A 220 24.34 -37.00 -27.19
N VAL A 221 23.35 -36.60 -26.39
CA VAL A 221 21.99 -37.15 -26.49
C VAL A 221 21.38 -36.86 -27.86
N TYR A 222 21.46 -35.61 -28.33
CA TYR A 222 20.89 -35.16 -29.60
C TYR A 222 21.52 -35.87 -30.81
N SER A 223 22.81 -36.19 -30.75
CA SER A 223 23.53 -36.90 -31.83
C SER A 223 23.03 -38.33 -32.03
N THR A 224 22.52 -38.96 -30.97
CA THR A 224 22.00 -40.33 -31.00
C THR A 224 20.52 -40.43 -31.41
N MET A 225 19.82 -39.29 -31.48
CA MET A 225 18.39 -39.25 -31.83
C MET A 225 18.17 -39.36 -33.35
N THR A 226 17.13 -40.10 -33.75
CA THR A 226 16.62 -40.09 -35.13
C THR A 226 15.98 -38.74 -35.47
N GLU A 227 15.76 -38.45 -36.76
CA GLU A 227 15.12 -37.19 -37.18
C GLU A 227 13.72 -37.00 -36.58
N ASP A 228 12.92 -38.07 -36.54
CA ASP A 228 11.60 -38.05 -35.90
C ASP A 228 11.68 -37.75 -34.39
N GLN A 229 12.69 -38.31 -33.71
CA GLN A 229 12.91 -38.04 -32.28
C GLN A 229 13.35 -36.60 -32.03
N LYS A 230 14.17 -36.02 -32.93
CA LYS A 230 14.57 -34.61 -32.87
C LYS A 230 13.38 -33.68 -33.06
N ALA A 231 12.52 -33.97 -34.05
CA ALA A 231 11.29 -33.21 -34.27
C ALA A 231 10.36 -33.28 -33.05
N ALA A 232 10.16 -34.47 -32.50
CA ALA A 232 9.36 -34.66 -31.28
C ALA A 232 9.96 -33.93 -30.07
N TYR A 233 11.29 -33.91 -29.91
CA TYR A 233 11.98 -33.19 -28.85
C TYR A 233 11.71 -31.68 -28.92
N PHE A 234 11.84 -31.05 -30.09
CA PHE A 234 11.55 -29.63 -30.24
C PHE A 234 10.06 -29.31 -30.10
N ALA A 235 9.17 -30.18 -30.59
CA ALA A 235 7.74 -30.04 -30.38
C ALA A 235 7.41 -30.06 -28.88
N SER A 236 7.99 -31.00 -28.12
CA SER A 236 7.81 -31.08 -26.66
C SER A 236 8.38 -29.86 -25.93
N ARG A 237 9.56 -29.37 -26.30
CA ARG A 237 10.13 -28.13 -25.74
C ARG A 237 9.28 -26.89 -26.03
N LYS A 238 8.74 -26.79 -27.24
CA LYS A 238 7.82 -25.71 -27.59
C LYS A 238 6.53 -25.79 -26.78
N ALA A 239 5.97 -27.00 -26.60
CA ALA A 239 4.80 -27.22 -25.76
C ALA A 239 5.07 -26.85 -24.30
N GLU A 240 6.19 -27.28 -23.71
CA GLU A 240 6.61 -26.93 -22.34
C GLU A 240 6.74 -25.40 -22.16
N TYR A 241 7.35 -24.72 -23.13
CA TYR A 241 7.47 -23.25 -23.12
C TYR A 241 6.10 -22.56 -23.17
N LEU A 242 5.20 -23.01 -24.05
CA LEU A 242 3.86 -22.46 -24.16
C LEU A 242 3.02 -22.73 -22.90
N GLU A 243 3.11 -23.92 -22.33
CA GLU A 243 2.44 -24.28 -21.08
C GLU A 243 2.91 -23.40 -19.92
N LYS A 244 4.23 -23.16 -19.81
CA LYS A 244 4.77 -22.26 -18.80
C LYS A 244 4.25 -20.83 -18.97
N LYS A 245 4.26 -20.31 -20.21
CA LYS A 245 3.72 -18.98 -20.52
C LYS A 245 2.23 -18.87 -20.21
N LEU A 246 1.47 -19.92 -20.48
CA LEU A 246 0.04 -19.99 -20.16
C LEU A 246 -0.18 -19.97 -18.65
N LYS A 247 0.57 -20.77 -17.88
CA LYS A 247 0.52 -20.76 -16.41
C LYS A 247 0.87 -19.39 -15.81
N GLU A 248 1.88 -18.72 -16.34
CA GLU A 248 2.24 -17.35 -15.92
C GLU A 248 1.09 -16.38 -16.19
N ARG A 249 0.50 -16.43 -17.38
CA ARG A 249 -0.69 -15.63 -17.72
C ARG A 249 -1.88 -15.94 -16.80
N ASP A 250 -2.19 -17.20 -16.58
CA ASP A 250 -3.30 -17.61 -15.72
C ASP A 250 -3.07 -17.15 -14.28
N SER A 251 -1.84 -17.21 -13.78
CA SER A 251 -1.51 -16.70 -12.45
C SER A 251 -1.68 -15.18 -12.35
N GLU A 252 -1.34 -14.44 -13.40
CA GLU A 252 -1.55 -12.99 -13.47
C GLU A 252 -3.05 -12.65 -13.49
N VAL A 253 -3.83 -13.39 -14.29
CA VAL A 253 -5.30 -13.21 -14.37
C VAL A 253 -5.97 -13.56 -13.04
N GLN A 254 -5.55 -14.64 -12.38
CA GLN A 254 -6.06 -15.00 -11.05
C GLN A 254 -5.70 -13.94 -10.01
N PHE A 255 -4.47 -13.42 -10.06
CA PHE A 255 -4.04 -12.35 -9.17
C PHE A 255 -4.84 -11.06 -9.40
N SER A 256 -5.02 -10.64 -10.65
CA SER A 256 -5.82 -9.45 -10.97
C SER A 256 -7.28 -9.62 -10.55
N ALA A 257 -7.89 -10.76 -10.82
CA ALA A 257 -9.26 -11.08 -10.41
C ALA A 257 -9.41 -11.06 -8.88
N SER A 258 -8.46 -11.65 -8.14
CA SER A 258 -8.49 -11.63 -6.67
C SER A 258 -8.38 -10.21 -6.10
N LYS A 259 -7.57 -9.36 -6.72
CA LYS A 259 -7.43 -7.95 -6.35
C LYS A 259 -8.69 -7.15 -6.63
N GLU A 260 -9.37 -7.41 -7.74
CA GLU A 260 -10.66 -6.79 -8.08
C GLU A 260 -11.77 -7.25 -7.14
N GLN A 261 -11.83 -8.53 -6.80
CA GLN A 261 -12.77 -9.06 -5.81
C GLN A 261 -12.56 -8.41 -4.44
N LEU A 262 -11.31 -8.28 -3.98
CA LEU A 262 -11.00 -7.61 -2.72
C LEU A 262 -11.40 -6.12 -2.74
N ARG A 263 -11.18 -5.42 -3.86
CA ARG A 263 -11.65 -4.03 -4.02
C ARG A 263 -13.16 -3.92 -3.95
N ALA A 264 -13.87 -4.81 -4.66
CA ALA A 264 -15.33 -4.85 -4.63
C ALA A 264 -15.87 -5.17 -3.23
N GLU A 265 -15.23 -6.07 -2.50
CA GLU A 265 -15.56 -6.38 -1.10
C GLU A 265 -15.37 -5.15 -0.21
N VAL A 266 -14.21 -4.49 -0.27
CA VAL A 266 -13.93 -3.25 0.48
C VAL A 266 -14.96 -2.16 0.15
N ASP A 267 -15.29 -1.96 -1.12
CA ASP A 267 -16.27 -0.95 -1.54
C ASP A 267 -17.69 -1.30 -1.09
N SER A 268 -18.07 -2.57 -1.07
CA SER A 268 -19.37 -3.02 -0.56
C SER A 268 -19.50 -2.75 0.93
N LEU A 269 -18.49 -3.14 1.73
CA LEU A 269 -18.44 -2.89 3.17
C LEU A 269 -18.43 -1.40 3.49
N ARG A 270 -17.66 -0.59 2.75
CA ARG A 270 -17.67 0.86 2.91
C ARG A 270 -19.05 1.46 2.66
N LYS A 271 -19.75 1.03 1.61
CA LYS A 271 -21.11 1.50 1.30
C LYS A 271 -22.13 1.04 2.34
N GLU A 272 -22.05 -0.21 2.78
CA GLU A 272 -22.93 -0.78 3.80
C GLU A 272 -22.79 -0.05 5.15
N HIS A 273 -21.56 0.21 5.57
CA HIS A 273 -21.25 0.85 6.86
C HIS A 273 -21.16 2.38 6.78
N LYS A 274 -21.37 2.96 5.58
CA LYS A 274 -21.30 4.41 5.31
C LYS A 274 -19.96 5.03 5.71
N LEU A 275 -18.87 4.33 5.40
CA LEU A 275 -17.50 4.75 5.67
C LEU A 275 -16.90 5.47 4.46
N SER A 276 -16.22 6.59 4.71
CA SER A 276 -15.39 7.22 3.68
C SER A 276 -14.14 6.36 3.40
N GLU A 277 -13.45 6.62 2.29
CA GLU A 277 -12.19 5.91 1.99
C GLU A 277 -11.12 6.19 3.04
N GLU A 278 -11.02 7.47 3.40
CA GLU A 278 -10.03 7.99 4.31
C GLU A 278 -10.25 7.42 5.73
N GLU A 279 -11.51 7.33 6.16
CA GLU A 279 -11.86 6.70 7.43
C GLU A 279 -11.50 5.22 7.43
N PHE A 280 -11.86 4.48 6.38
CA PHE A 280 -11.56 3.05 6.28
C PHE A 280 -10.04 2.80 6.31
N MET A 281 -9.27 3.57 5.54
CA MET A 281 -7.81 3.49 5.53
C MET A 281 -7.19 3.93 6.86
N GLY A 282 -7.80 4.89 7.55
CA GLY A 282 -7.42 5.30 8.90
C GLY A 282 -7.52 4.14 9.88
N TYR A 283 -8.68 3.47 9.94
CA TYR A 283 -8.87 2.31 10.82
C TYR A 283 -7.98 1.12 10.44
N TYR A 284 -7.68 0.93 9.14
CA TYR A 284 -6.72 -0.09 8.71
C TYR A 284 -5.31 0.19 9.22
N LYS A 285 -4.85 1.45 9.16
CA LYS A 285 -3.55 1.86 9.72
C LYS A 285 -3.51 1.70 11.23
N GLU A 286 -4.58 2.08 11.93
CA GLU A 286 -4.70 1.87 13.38
C GLU A 286 -4.56 0.38 13.74
N LEU A 287 -5.19 -0.53 12.99
CA LEU A 287 -5.03 -1.97 13.21
C LEU A 287 -3.58 -2.43 13.03
N ILE A 288 -2.87 -1.94 12.01
CA ILE A 288 -1.45 -2.27 11.82
C ILE A 288 -0.60 -1.73 12.98
N GLN A 289 -0.88 -0.51 13.45
CA GLN A 289 -0.19 0.09 14.61
C GLN A 289 -0.44 -0.69 15.91
N LEU A 290 -1.62 -1.32 16.04
CA LEU A 290 -1.95 -2.22 17.16
C LEU A 290 -1.27 -3.59 17.05
N GLY A 291 -0.46 -3.82 16.01
CA GLY A 291 0.35 -5.03 15.83
C GLY A 291 -0.31 -6.13 15.00
N PHE A 292 -1.44 -5.86 14.34
CA PHE A 292 -2.04 -6.83 13.42
C PHE A 292 -1.20 -6.96 12.16
N THR A 293 -1.02 -8.20 11.69
CA THR A 293 -0.34 -8.43 10.42
C THR A 293 -1.24 -8.01 9.24
N PRO A 294 -0.67 -7.63 8.07
CA PRO A 294 -1.47 -7.28 6.89
C PRO A 294 -2.40 -8.40 6.42
N GLN A 295 -2.07 -9.66 6.73
CA GLN A 295 -2.91 -10.82 6.42
C GLN A 295 -4.11 -10.95 7.38
N GLU A 296 -3.94 -10.56 8.65
CA GLU A 296 -5.01 -10.60 9.66
C GLU A 296 -5.94 -9.37 9.57
N ALA A 297 -5.42 -8.25 9.05
CA ALA A 297 -6.16 -7.01 8.82
C ALA A 297 -7.12 -7.12 7.62
N THR A 298 -8.05 -8.08 7.68
CA THR A 298 -9.10 -8.29 6.68
C THR A 298 -10.07 -7.11 6.63
N PRO A 299 -10.79 -6.88 5.50
CA PRO A 299 -11.78 -5.80 5.41
C PRO A 299 -12.83 -5.84 6.53
N ASN A 300 -13.26 -7.03 6.93
CA ASN A 300 -14.18 -7.22 8.05
C ASN A 300 -13.57 -6.82 9.39
N ALA A 301 -12.29 -7.12 9.64
CA ALA A 301 -11.60 -6.67 10.85
C ALA A 301 -11.53 -5.14 10.94
N VAL A 302 -11.33 -4.45 9.81
CA VAL A 302 -11.35 -2.97 9.75
C VAL A 302 -12.72 -2.42 10.14
N VAL A 303 -13.79 -3.04 9.62
CA VAL A 303 -15.17 -2.68 9.96
C VAL A 303 -15.47 -2.95 11.44
N GLU A 304 -15.04 -4.09 11.97
CA GLU A 304 -15.20 -4.40 13.40
C GLU A 304 -14.45 -3.42 14.29
N HIS A 305 -13.23 -3.05 13.90
CA HIS A 305 -12.45 -2.04 14.59
C HIS A 305 -13.16 -0.68 14.57
N HIS A 306 -13.71 -0.28 13.42
CA HIS A 306 -14.53 0.93 13.32
C HIS A 306 -15.70 0.92 14.32
N TYR A 307 -16.44 -0.18 14.40
CA TYR A 307 -17.55 -0.32 15.34
C TYR A 307 -17.09 -0.28 16.79
N LEU A 308 -15.97 -0.94 17.10
CA LEU A 308 -15.37 -0.92 18.43
C LEU A 308 -14.95 0.49 18.82
N SER A 309 -14.29 1.23 17.93
CA SER A 309 -13.87 2.62 18.17
C SER A 309 -15.07 3.54 18.42
N LYS A 310 -16.15 3.43 17.63
CA LYS A 310 -17.40 4.16 17.89
C LYS A 310 -18.04 3.77 19.23
N HIS A 311 -18.00 2.50 19.58
CA HIS A 311 -18.55 1.99 20.84
C HIS A 311 -17.77 2.49 22.05
N VAL A 312 -16.44 2.46 21.98
CA VAL A 312 -15.54 3.03 23.00
C VAL A 312 -15.84 4.52 23.20
N GLN A 313 -16.06 5.28 22.13
CA GLN A 313 -16.47 6.69 22.22
C GLN A 313 -17.82 6.86 22.91
N LYS A 314 -18.83 6.05 22.58
CA LYS A 314 -20.14 6.07 23.26
C LYS A 314 -20.02 5.77 24.76
N VAL A 315 -19.26 4.73 25.12
CA VAL A 315 -18.99 4.35 26.52
C VAL A 315 -18.29 5.49 27.25
N GLY A 316 -17.24 6.08 26.66
CA GLY A 316 -16.54 7.21 27.25
C GLY A 316 -17.45 8.42 27.48
N GLN A 317 -18.36 8.72 26.54
CA GLN A 317 -19.37 9.77 26.69
C GLN A 317 -20.39 9.45 27.79
N ALA A 318 -20.88 8.21 27.87
CA ALA A 318 -21.82 7.76 28.90
C ALA A 318 -21.21 7.87 30.31
N ILE A 319 -19.97 7.39 30.50
CA ILE A 319 -19.25 7.50 31.76
C ILE A 319 -19.03 8.97 32.14
N SER A 320 -18.64 9.80 31.16
CA SER A 320 -18.43 11.24 31.39
C SER A 320 -19.69 11.98 31.84
N LYS A 321 -20.89 11.54 31.41
CA LYS A 321 -22.19 12.08 31.85
C LYS A 321 -22.53 11.66 33.29
N VAL A 322 -22.22 10.42 33.67
CA VAL A 322 -22.53 9.88 35.01
C VAL A 322 -21.52 10.38 36.05
N ASN A 323 -20.23 10.13 35.84
CA ASN A 323 -19.16 10.53 36.73
C ASN A 323 -17.80 10.55 36.02
N LYS A 324 -17.23 11.74 35.85
CA LYS A 324 -15.91 11.94 35.21
C LYS A 324 -14.76 11.23 35.93
N ALA A 325 -14.87 10.98 37.24
CA ALA A 325 -13.83 10.26 37.97
C ALA A 325 -13.74 8.78 37.56
N LEU A 326 -14.87 8.18 37.15
CA LEU A 326 -14.89 6.79 36.68
C LEU A 326 -14.27 6.62 35.29
N ALA A 327 -14.22 7.69 34.49
CA ALA A 327 -13.55 7.66 33.19
C ALA A 327 -12.02 7.48 33.31
N GLN A 328 -11.45 7.74 34.50
CA GLN A 328 -10.02 7.51 34.76
C GLN A 328 -9.71 6.07 35.16
N ASN A 329 -10.71 5.26 35.51
CA ASN A 329 -10.49 3.85 35.85
C ASN A 329 -10.51 3.00 34.57
N SER A 330 -9.32 2.70 34.03
CA SER A 330 -9.15 1.92 32.79
C SER A 330 -9.81 0.55 32.84
N ASP A 331 -9.74 -0.12 33.99
CA ASP A 331 -10.22 -1.50 34.14
C ASP A 331 -11.74 -1.54 34.05
N PHE A 332 -12.42 -0.61 34.74
CA PHE A 332 -13.87 -0.46 34.66
C PHE A 332 -14.34 -0.11 33.23
N VAL A 333 -13.62 0.78 32.54
CA VAL A 333 -13.93 1.14 31.15
C VAL A 333 -13.80 -0.08 30.24
N ASN A 334 -12.73 -0.86 30.39
CA ASN A 334 -12.47 -2.05 29.59
C ASN A 334 -13.51 -3.15 29.85
N ASP A 335 -13.85 -3.42 31.12
CA ASP A 335 -14.89 -4.38 31.49
C ASP A 335 -16.25 -3.98 30.92
N LEU A 336 -16.59 -2.68 31.02
CA LEU A 336 -17.84 -2.17 30.48
C LEU A 336 -17.86 -2.28 28.95
N ILE A 337 -16.75 -1.99 28.27
CA ILE A 337 -16.63 -2.18 26.81
C ILE A 337 -16.80 -3.66 26.47
N ALA A 338 -16.15 -4.58 27.19
CA ALA A 338 -16.23 -6.02 26.94
C ALA A 338 -17.68 -6.54 27.07
N GLU A 339 -18.39 -6.12 28.13
CA GLU A 339 -19.76 -6.55 28.39
C GLU A 339 -20.76 -5.97 27.38
N THR A 340 -20.55 -4.71 26.97
CA THR A 340 -21.48 -4.01 26.06
C THR A 340 -21.17 -4.20 24.58
N LYS A 341 -19.99 -4.74 24.21
CA LYS A 341 -19.57 -4.97 22.81
C LYS A 341 -20.54 -5.85 22.03
N SER A 342 -21.21 -6.79 22.70
CA SER A 342 -22.17 -7.71 22.07
C SER A 342 -23.44 -7.01 21.56
N ASN A 343 -23.78 -5.85 22.12
CA ASN A 343 -25.03 -5.13 21.83
C ASN A 343 -24.72 -3.79 21.14
N ARG A 344 -24.54 -3.86 19.82
CA ARG A 344 -24.14 -2.70 18.98
C ARG A 344 -25.16 -1.56 18.97
N ASP A 345 -26.43 -1.87 19.24
CA ASP A 345 -27.53 -0.92 19.18
C ASP A 345 -27.67 -0.07 20.45
N TYR A 346 -26.85 -0.31 21.48
CA TYR A 346 -26.92 0.51 22.68
C TYR A 346 -26.63 1.98 22.39
N THR A 347 -27.54 2.81 22.88
CA THR A 347 -27.40 4.26 22.91
C THR A 347 -26.56 4.68 24.11
N VAL A 348 -26.12 5.94 24.12
CA VAL A 348 -25.35 6.49 25.24
C VAL A 348 -26.19 6.45 26.53
N GLU A 349 -27.51 6.62 26.40
CA GLU A 349 -28.49 6.61 27.48
C GLU A 349 -28.69 5.20 28.07
N ASP A 350 -28.68 4.16 27.22
CA ASP A 350 -28.76 2.77 27.68
C ASP A 350 -27.53 2.38 28.50
N ILE A 351 -26.34 2.74 28.00
CA ILE A 351 -25.07 2.50 28.69
C ILE A 351 -25.04 3.29 30.00
N GLU A 352 -25.49 4.54 30.00
CA GLU A 352 -25.63 5.36 31.21
C GLU A 352 -26.55 4.70 32.24
N LYS A 353 -27.68 4.12 31.81
CA LYS A 353 -28.59 3.40 32.70
C LYS A 353 -27.90 2.16 33.30
N ILE A 354 -27.20 1.37 32.50
CA ILE A 354 -26.44 0.20 32.97
C ILE A 354 -25.39 0.63 34.00
N ILE A 355 -24.64 1.71 33.74
CA ILE A 355 -23.64 2.24 34.69
C ILE A 355 -24.30 2.63 36.02
N ARG A 356 -25.44 3.33 35.97
CA ARG A 356 -26.17 3.75 37.18
C ARG A 356 -26.70 2.56 37.97
N ASP A 357 -27.20 1.55 37.28
CA ASP A 357 -27.72 0.31 37.87
C ASP A 357 -26.59 -0.48 38.55
N VAL A 358 -25.43 -0.64 37.88
CA VAL A 358 -24.25 -1.35 38.43
C VAL A 358 -23.67 -0.64 39.65
N LEU A 359 -23.58 0.69 39.62
CA LEU A 359 -23.05 1.47 40.73
C LEU A 359 -24.04 1.62 41.90
N SER A 360 -25.25 1.05 41.78
CA SER A 360 -26.32 1.15 42.79
C SER A 360 -26.61 2.60 43.20
N ILE A 361 -26.45 3.54 42.28
CA ILE A 361 -26.73 4.95 42.58
C ILE A 361 -28.23 5.15 42.37
N ASP A 362 -29.01 5.01 43.45
CA ASP A 362 -30.45 5.24 43.44
C ASP A 362 -30.77 6.55 42.73
N SER A 363 -31.52 6.49 41.62
CA SER A 363 -31.85 7.62 40.76
C SER A 363 -32.43 8.82 41.52
N LYS A 364 -33.16 8.55 42.61
CA LYS A 364 -33.74 9.56 43.52
C LYS A 364 -32.70 10.37 44.29
N SER A 365 -31.54 9.78 44.60
CA SER A 365 -30.45 10.45 45.31
C SER A 365 -29.74 11.44 44.40
N ILE A 366 -29.53 11.10 43.13
CA ILE A 366 -28.99 12.01 42.11
C ILE A 366 -30.00 13.10 41.75
N GLU A 367 -31.29 12.76 41.60
CA GLU A 367 -32.32 13.75 41.28
C GLU A 367 -32.43 14.80 42.40
N ASN A 368 -32.35 14.38 43.67
CA ASN A 368 -32.25 15.29 44.82
C ASN A 368 -30.93 16.07 44.87
N LEU A 369 -29.82 15.48 44.42
CA LEU A 369 -28.53 16.19 44.32
C LEU A 369 -28.56 17.24 43.21
N ASN A 370 -29.06 16.92 42.01
CA ASN A 370 -29.24 17.85 40.90
C ASN A 370 -30.24 18.94 41.25
N ARG A 371 -31.32 18.62 41.98
CA ARG A 371 -32.22 19.65 42.52
C ARG A 371 -31.51 20.56 43.52
N LYS A 372 -30.61 20.03 44.35
CA LYS A 372 -29.79 20.83 45.29
C LYS A 372 -28.72 21.66 44.57
N VAL A 373 -28.08 21.14 43.53
CA VAL A 373 -27.07 21.85 42.72
C VAL A 373 -27.71 22.95 41.88
N GLN A 374 -28.87 22.71 41.26
CA GLN A 374 -29.63 23.75 40.57
C GLN A 374 -30.12 24.82 41.55
N LYS A 375 -30.56 24.42 42.76
CA LYS A 375 -30.96 25.38 43.80
C LYS A 375 -29.77 26.18 44.34
N ALA A 376 -28.57 25.61 44.33
CA ALA A 376 -27.32 26.31 44.67
C ALA A 376 -26.87 27.27 43.54
N GLN A 377 -27.03 26.91 42.27
CA GLN A 377 -26.76 27.81 41.13
C GLN A 377 -27.73 28.99 41.04
N VAL A 378 -28.99 28.83 41.49
CA VAL A 378 -30.00 29.90 41.47
C VAL A 378 -29.83 30.89 42.64
N HIS A 379 -29.11 30.54 43.72
CA HIS A 379 -28.99 31.38 44.94
C HIS A 379 -27.58 31.70 45.42
N GLY A 380 -26.53 31.33 44.70
CA GLY A 380 -25.15 31.66 45.09
C GLY A 380 -24.28 31.93 43.89
N GLY A 381 -24.27 33.19 43.42
CA GLY A 381 -23.21 33.65 42.55
C GLY A 381 -21.91 33.80 43.33
N PRO A 382 -20.80 33.28 42.79
CA PRO A 382 -19.62 34.10 42.62
C PRO A 382 -19.23 34.22 41.15
N ARG A 383 -18.87 35.45 40.84
CA ARG A 383 -18.35 36.03 39.62
C ARG A 383 -17.06 35.32 39.13
N ALA A 384 -17.13 34.83 37.89
CA ALA A 384 -16.10 34.68 36.86
C ALA A 384 -14.64 34.30 37.23
N GLN A 385 -14.13 33.23 36.61
CA GLN A 385 -13.05 33.37 35.63
C GLN A 385 -13.02 32.18 34.66
N SER A 386 -13.00 32.54 33.38
CA SER A 386 -12.79 31.70 32.20
C SER A 386 -11.31 31.37 32.03
N GLY A 387 -10.98 30.18 31.56
CA GLY A 387 -9.73 30.00 30.81
C GLY A 387 -9.13 28.60 30.79
N GLN A 388 -8.97 28.12 29.56
CA GLN A 388 -7.94 27.23 29.05
C GLN A 388 -8.17 25.72 28.98
N ALA A 389 -7.91 25.28 27.75
CA ALA A 389 -8.11 23.99 27.15
C ALA A 389 -6.80 23.20 27.12
N SER A 390 -7.01 21.88 27.13
CA SER A 390 -6.14 20.80 26.68
C SER A 390 -5.20 21.14 25.51
N SER A 391 -3.92 20.76 25.64
CA SER A 391 -3.17 20.12 24.56
C SER A 391 -1.87 19.50 25.09
N GLU A 392 -1.81 18.16 25.19
CA GLU A 392 -0.54 17.46 25.32
C GLU A 392 -0.68 16.00 24.84
N LYS A 393 -0.34 15.77 23.57
CA LYS A 393 0.36 14.58 23.03
C LYS A 393 0.28 14.59 21.51
N LYS A 394 1.37 15.03 20.86
CA LYS A 394 1.75 14.62 19.50
C LYS A 394 3.19 15.07 19.23
N GLN A 395 4.14 14.17 19.44
CA GLN A 395 5.47 14.20 18.83
C GLN A 395 6.06 12.79 18.92
N ALA A 396 5.71 11.93 17.94
CA ALA A 396 6.42 10.68 17.67
C ALA A 396 6.14 10.10 16.25
N GLU A 397 5.64 10.89 15.29
CA GLU A 397 5.05 10.33 14.05
C GLU A 397 5.81 10.64 12.75
N VAL A 398 7.06 11.15 12.82
CA VAL A 398 7.81 11.60 11.61
C VAL A 398 8.93 10.63 11.20
N ARG A 399 9.10 9.49 11.89
CA ARG A 399 10.12 8.48 11.53
C ARG A 399 9.58 7.19 10.92
N GLU A 400 8.27 6.93 10.93
CA GLU A 400 7.70 5.64 10.50
C GLU A 400 7.25 5.60 9.02
N ASP A 401 7.16 6.74 8.34
CA ASP A 401 6.75 6.80 6.92
C ASP A 401 7.81 6.25 5.95
N ASP A 402 9.10 6.28 6.31
CA ASP A 402 10.18 5.77 5.45
C ASP A 402 10.27 4.23 5.49
N GLU A 403 9.92 3.59 6.61
CA GLU A 403 9.89 2.12 6.75
C GLU A 403 8.68 1.50 6.04
N LEU A 404 7.52 2.18 6.07
CA LEU A 404 6.32 1.74 5.35
C LEU A 404 6.51 1.79 3.82
N TYR A 405 7.24 2.81 3.33
CA TYR A 405 7.55 2.94 1.91
C TYR A 405 8.56 1.88 1.43
N GLU A 406 9.57 1.52 2.23
CA GLU A 406 10.45 0.38 1.92
C GLU A 406 9.73 -0.97 2.00
N HIS A 407 8.73 -1.13 2.88
CA HIS A 407 7.98 -2.39 2.97
C HIS A 407 7.06 -2.62 1.77
N PHE A 408 6.41 -1.58 1.24
CA PHE A 408 5.50 -1.69 0.08
C PHE A 408 6.22 -1.62 -1.28
N PHE A 409 7.32 -0.86 -1.41
CA PHE A 409 8.01 -0.65 -2.69
C PHE A 409 9.47 -1.17 -2.73
N GLY A 410 10.01 -1.65 -1.61
CA GLY A 410 11.40 -2.13 -1.49
C GLY A 410 11.58 -3.65 -1.66
N LYS A 411 10.50 -4.44 -1.65
CA LYS A 411 10.56 -5.91 -1.81
C LYS A 411 10.47 -6.41 -3.26
N ALA A 412 10.82 -5.56 -4.23
CA ALA A 412 11.27 -6.01 -5.55
C ALA A 412 12.82 -6.09 -5.60
N LYS A 413 13.46 -6.53 -4.52
CA LYS A 413 14.82 -7.09 -4.63
C LYS A 413 14.68 -8.44 -5.32
N VAL A 414 14.93 -8.43 -6.63
CA VAL A 414 15.32 -9.61 -7.40
C VAL A 414 16.26 -10.43 -6.54
N SER A 415 15.81 -11.63 -6.12
CA SER A 415 16.69 -12.53 -5.40
C SER A 415 17.81 -12.91 -6.36
N ALA A 416 18.99 -12.35 -6.18
CA ALA A 416 20.21 -12.96 -6.67
C ALA A 416 20.36 -14.28 -5.88
N ARG A 417 19.79 -15.36 -6.41
CA ARG A 417 20.11 -16.72 -5.96
C ARG A 417 21.61 -16.92 -6.21
N ARG A 418 22.36 -17.06 -5.12
CA ARG A 418 23.67 -17.71 -5.15
C ARG A 418 23.50 -19.17 -5.54
#